data_AF-A0A8J5N6W7-F1
#
_entry.id   AF-A0A8J5N6W7-F1
#
_cell.length_a   1.000
_cell.length_b   1.000
_cell.length_c   1.000
_cell.angle_alpha   90.00
_cell.angle_beta   90.00
_cell.angle_gamma   90.00
#
_symmetry.space_group_name_H-M   'P 1'
#
loop_
_entity.id
_entity.type
_entity.pdbx_description
1 polymer ?
#
loop_
_entity_poly.entity_id
_entity_poly.type
_entity_poly.pdbx_seq_one_letter_code
_entity_poly.pdbx_strand_id
1 'polypeptide(L)'
;MSRRRPMTTGSVRSTSVVGALRVRPGSRPGSAREWFEAYNQRRNEEAWRMEEWKNTVNLHKKREWQAQYYNTIAQPRQKISDEEEWRQKEEKERQLADRRTRLQNLLLEDERKYQEEREQRYKESRGRTLHHHFVYPEVEMLKYRLDGLKKKNQEERKKMSDALSYEVWRKNSPQMRQMESDRFNHFVQEAWVNQRQWKEDERQRRLEEDRKKEIEAAALQQHLEEEEKKAEEEKLKKQAEWKVHLEAQVEQIKERERRDDALRTEEMALERDRLRLHEINQRRERMKELRQRKELELYWARQFQLKLKKKAADIQQELLEDEGIVEDLLRGLPDEDPDEQVKQRRAEAEWMRTVLREQRRLELMREKEYELLFSEEAERLWRKRQAEWEKEQKARDKLMADVIRGLQQQVQVNFSKNISERKLLDLEKNEIQRSIIETREEMEQLEKEEAERRRKHSIITAHSQCEYCQPSTRMMHEAAILRRDRQEEERKLEEHRREIERIEQQMQQLWGPQYAPPRYGRKRFAW
;
A
#
# COMPACT_ATOMS: atom_id res chain seq x y z
N MET A 1 45.85 -63.81 -18.57
CA MET A 1 46.21 -63.26 -17.23
C MET A 1 45.13 -62.28 -16.80
N SER A 2 44.59 -62.51 -15.62
CA SER A 2 43.42 -61.87 -15.02
C SER A 2 43.77 -60.53 -14.37
N ARG A 3 42.84 -59.56 -14.36
CA ARG A 3 42.60 -58.51 -13.32
C ARG A 3 41.51 -57.54 -13.84
N ARG A 4 40.24 -57.78 -13.50
CA ARG A 4 39.49 -57.29 -12.32
C ARG A 4 39.25 -55.76 -12.31
N ARG A 5 38.00 -55.38 -12.63
CA ARG A 5 37.36 -54.12 -12.18
C ARG A 5 36.97 -54.25 -10.70
N PRO A 6 37.10 -53.21 -9.87
CA PRO A 6 36.39 -53.15 -8.60
C PRO A 6 35.10 -52.34 -8.72
N MET A 7 34.05 -52.96 -8.20
CA MET A 7 32.74 -52.41 -7.88
C MET A 7 32.86 -51.34 -6.80
N THR A 8 32.24 -50.18 -6.99
CA THR A 8 32.05 -49.18 -5.94
C THR A 8 30.87 -49.58 -5.06
N THR A 9 31.17 -49.91 -3.81
CA THR A 9 30.22 -50.19 -2.73
C THR A 9 29.45 -48.92 -2.34
N GLY A 10 28.13 -48.96 -2.46
CA GLY A 10 27.23 -47.97 -1.88
C GLY A 10 27.28 -48.03 -0.35
N SER A 11 27.79 -46.97 0.27
CA SER A 11 27.72 -46.76 1.71
C SER A 11 26.35 -46.19 2.05
N VAL A 12 25.47 -47.05 2.56
CA VAL A 12 24.21 -46.67 3.22
C VAL A 12 24.58 -46.03 4.55
N ARG A 13 24.65 -44.69 4.61
CA ARG A 13 24.66 -43.98 5.88
C ARG A 13 23.24 -43.95 6.42
N SER A 14 23.03 -44.82 7.42
CA SER A 14 21.95 -44.74 8.40
C SER A 14 21.84 -43.32 8.94
N THR A 15 20.77 -42.61 8.59
CA THR A 15 20.36 -41.38 9.28
C THR A 15 19.72 -41.79 10.59
N SER A 16 20.41 -41.52 11.70
CA SER A 16 19.84 -41.54 13.04
C SER A 16 18.62 -40.62 13.06
N VAL A 17 17.44 -41.19 13.26
CA VAL A 17 16.20 -40.46 13.53
C VAL A 17 16.33 -39.88 14.94
N VAL A 18 16.91 -38.68 15.04
CA VAL A 18 16.67 -37.79 16.16
C VAL A 18 15.39 -37.04 15.80
N GLY A 19 14.28 -37.44 16.41
CA GLY A 19 12.98 -36.83 16.20
C GLY A 19 13.03 -35.35 16.53
N ALA A 20 13.13 -34.51 15.49
CA ALA A 20 12.93 -33.09 15.61
C ALA A 20 11.47 -32.86 16.04
N LEU A 21 11.30 -32.27 17.22
CA LEU A 21 10.02 -31.77 17.71
C LEU A 21 9.45 -30.79 16.67
N ARG A 22 8.55 -31.27 15.81
CA ARG A 22 7.74 -30.41 14.95
C ARG A 22 6.80 -29.62 15.84
N VAL A 23 7.20 -28.42 16.20
CA VAL A 23 6.29 -27.43 16.77
C VAL A 23 5.22 -27.13 15.71
N ARG A 24 3.95 -27.42 16.05
CA ARG A 24 2.80 -27.13 15.18
C ARG A 24 2.78 -25.63 14.83
N PRO A 25 2.48 -25.25 13.57
CA PRO A 25 2.29 -23.84 13.22
C PRO A 25 1.13 -23.29 14.06
N GLY A 26 1.41 -22.35 14.97
CA GLY A 26 0.43 -21.74 15.87
C GLY A 26 0.68 -21.92 17.37
N SER A 27 1.66 -22.74 17.79
CA SER A 27 2.06 -22.82 19.21
C SER A 27 3.04 -21.71 19.56
N ARG A 28 2.74 -20.88 20.56
CA ARG A 28 3.68 -19.89 21.10
C ARG A 28 4.85 -20.63 21.76
N PRO A 29 6.12 -20.33 21.42
CA PRO A 29 7.28 -20.97 22.07
C PRO A 29 7.35 -20.57 23.54
N GLY A 30 7.65 -21.54 24.41
CA GLY A 30 7.60 -21.36 25.86
C GLY A 30 8.80 -20.62 26.44
N SER A 31 9.88 -20.48 25.65
CA SER A 31 11.11 -19.82 26.07
C SER A 31 11.77 -19.04 24.93
N ALA A 32 12.39 -17.90 25.25
CA ALA A 32 13.14 -17.07 24.29
C ALA A 32 14.25 -17.86 23.57
N ARG A 33 14.80 -18.89 24.21
CA ARG A 33 15.80 -19.79 23.61
C ARG A 33 15.20 -20.65 22.50
N GLU A 34 14.00 -21.19 22.69
CA GLU A 34 13.30 -21.98 21.67
C GLU A 34 12.90 -21.12 20.47
N TRP A 35 12.52 -19.86 20.70
CA TRP A 35 12.25 -18.92 19.61
C TRP A 35 13.52 -18.62 18.79
N PHE A 36 14.66 -18.42 19.47
CA PHE A 36 15.94 -18.16 18.80
C PHE A 36 16.44 -19.39 18.02
N GLU A 37 16.30 -20.59 18.59
CA GLU A 37 16.65 -21.85 17.92
C GLU A 37 15.72 -22.13 16.72
N ALA A 38 14.41 -21.89 16.85
CA ALA A 38 13.46 -22.03 15.74
C ALA A 38 13.70 -20.98 14.63
N TYR A 39 14.05 -19.75 14.98
CA TYR A 39 14.41 -18.71 14.03
C TYR A 39 15.70 -19.06 13.26
N ASN A 40 16.73 -19.54 13.96
CA ASN A 40 17.96 -19.99 13.33
C ASN A 40 17.75 -21.23 12.45
N GLN A 41 16.90 -22.17 12.86
CA GLN A 41 16.52 -23.31 12.02
C GLN A 41 15.80 -22.85 10.75
N ARG A 42 14.83 -21.93 10.84
CA ARG A 42 14.17 -21.34 9.66
C ARG A 42 15.15 -20.65 8.73
N ARG A 43 16.05 -19.84 9.29
CA ARG A 43 17.10 -19.15 8.53
C ARG A 43 18.02 -20.15 7.82
N ASN A 44 18.40 -21.24 8.49
CA ASN A 44 19.25 -22.27 7.91
C ASN A 44 18.51 -23.08 6.82
N GLU A 45 17.23 -23.39 7.02
CA GLU A 45 16.38 -24.05 6.01
C GLU A 45 16.14 -23.17 4.78
N GLU A 46 15.98 -21.86 4.97
CA GLU A 46 15.89 -20.89 3.88
C GLU A 46 17.22 -20.75 3.15
N ALA A 47 18.34 -20.67 3.87
CA ALA A 47 19.67 -20.64 3.27
C ALA A 47 19.95 -21.90 2.45
N TRP A 48 19.59 -23.08 2.98
CA TRP A 48 19.76 -24.36 2.29
C TRP A 48 18.86 -24.45 1.04
N ARG A 49 17.58 -24.06 1.13
CA ARG A 49 16.68 -23.99 -0.04
C ARG A 49 17.19 -23.03 -1.12
N MET A 50 17.76 -21.88 -0.72
CA MET A 50 18.36 -20.94 -1.66
C MET A 50 19.62 -21.50 -2.33
N GLU A 51 20.40 -22.30 -1.62
CA GLU A 51 21.60 -22.94 -2.15
C GLU A 51 21.25 -24.08 -3.12
N GLU A 52 20.24 -24.90 -2.80
CA GLU A 52 19.70 -25.90 -3.73
C GLU A 52 19.11 -25.24 -4.99
N TRP A 53 18.38 -24.14 -4.83
CA TRP A 53 17.85 -23.38 -5.96
C TRP A 53 18.97 -22.83 -6.86
N LYS A 54 20.04 -22.27 -6.27
CA LYS A 54 21.21 -21.81 -7.04
C LYS A 54 21.88 -22.98 -7.78
N ASN A 55 22.02 -24.13 -7.12
CA ASN A 55 22.62 -25.32 -7.74
C ASN A 55 21.79 -25.87 -8.90
N THR A 56 20.46 -25.91 -8.76
CA THR A 56 19.56 -26.34 -9.83
C THR A 56 19.59 -25.37 -11.01
N VAL A 57 19.52 -24.05 -10.77
CA VAL A 57 19.64 -23.02 -11.83
C VAL A 57 20.97 -23.15 -12.57
N ASN A 58 22.09 -23.36 -11.84
CA ASN A 58 23.40 -23.52 -12.46
C ASN A 58 23.50 -24.80 -13.32
N LEU A 59 22.86 -25.89 -12.88
CA LEU A 59 22.77 -27.12 -13.67
C LEU A 59 21.97 -26.93 -14.97
N HIS A 60 20.85 -26.18 -14.91
CA HIS A 60 20.06 -25.84 -16.09
C HIS A 60 20.85 -24.99 -17.09
N LYS A 61 21.52 -23.93 -16.63
CA LYS A 61 22.40 -23.10 -17.48
C LYS A 61 23.50 -23.93 -18.15
N LYS A 62 24.10 -24.87 -17.42
CA LYS A 62 25.12 -25.77 -17.98
C LYS A 62 24.55 -26.68 -19.08
N ARG A 63 23.32 -27.19 -18.91
CA ARG A 63 22.64 -28.01 -19.92
C ARG A 63 22.26 -27.19 -21.16
N GLU A 64 21.80 -25.96 -20.97
CA GLU A 64 21.49 -25.03 -22.08
C GLU A 64 22.74 -24.72 -22.91
N TRP A 65 23.86 -24.41 -22.25
CA TRP A 65 25.14 -24.18 -22.92
C TRP A 65 25.60 -25.42 -23.70
N GLN A 66 25.47 -26.62 -23.12
CA GLN A 66 25.78 -27.87 -23.81
C GLN A 66 24.87 -28.09 -25.03
N ALA A 67 23.57 -27.82 -24.92
CA ALA A 67 22.64 -27.95 -26.02
C ALA A 67 22.96 -26.97 -27.17
N GLN A 68 23.30 -25.72 -26.84
CA GLN A 68 23.75 -24.73 -27.82
C GLN A 68 25.05 -25.15 -28.50
N TYR A 69 26.03 -25.63 -27.73
CA TYR A 69 27.30 -26.13 -28.23
C TYR A 69 27.13 -27.32 -29.19
N TYR A 70 26.25 -28.26 -28.86
CA TYR A 70 25.97 -29.37 -29.76
C TYR A 70 25.15 -28.93 -30.98
N ASN A 71 24.25 -27.95 -30.87
CA ASN A 71 23.53 -27.43 -32.03
C ASN A 71 24.43 -26.68 -33.02
N THR A 72 25.47 -25.98 -32.55
CA THR A 72 26.43 -25.32 -33.44
C THR A 72 27.37 -26.29 -34.15
N ILE A 73 27.64 -27.45 -33.54
CA ILE A 73 28.46 -28.53 -34.14
C ILE A 73 27.61 -29.46 -35.03
N ALA A 74 26.36 -29.71 -34.66
CA ALA A 74 25.47 -30.65 -35.35
C ALA A 74 24.77 -30.08 -36.58
N GLN A 75 24.89 -28.78 -36.88
CA GLN A 75 24.43 -28.21 -38.15
C GLN A 75 25.55 -28.25 -39.20
N PRO A 76 25.43 -29.06 -40.27
CA PRO A 76 26.28 -28.93 -41.43
C PRO A 76 25.97 -27.58 -42.10
N ARG A 77 26.99 -26.72 -42.25
CA ARG A 77 26.91 -25.52 -43.11
C ARG A 77 26.40 -25.97 -44.49
N GLN A 78 25.40 -25.26 -45.01
CA GLN A 78 24.73 -25.57 -46.27
C GLN A 78 25.74 -25.69 -47.43
N LYS A 79 25.72 -26.83 -48.12
CA LYS A 79 26.62 -27.25 -49.21
C LYS A 79 26.21 -26.67 -50.57
N ILE A 80 26.39 -25.36 -50.78
CA ILE A 80 26.16 -24.74 -52.11
C ILE A 80 27.44 -24.08 -52.68
N SER A 81 28.59 -24.19 -52.00
CA SER A 81 29.87 -23.57 -52.41
C SER A 81 30.99 -24.56 -52.79
N ASP A 82 30.78 -25.88 -52.69
CA ASP A 82 31.89 -26.85 -52.74
C ASP A 82 32.27 -27.33 -54.16
N GLU A 83 31.36 -27.32 -55.14
CA GLU A 83 31.67 -27.82 -56.50
C GLU A 83 32.55 -26.84 -57.31
N GLU A 84 32.28 -25.54 -57.19
CA GLU A 84 33.05 -24.50 -57.88
C GLU A 84 34.46 -24.37 -57.30
N GLU A 85 34.60 -24.49 -55.97
CA GLU A 85 35.90 -24.52 -55.30
C GLU A 85 36.71 -25.78 -55.63
N TRP A 86 36.04 -26.93 -55.81
CA TRP A 86 36.71 -28.15 -56.25
C TRP A 86 37.25 -28.03 -57.67
N ARG A 87 36.47 -27.48 -58.61
CA ARG A 87 36.94 -27.25 -59.99
C ARG A 87 38.13 -26.29 -60.05
N GLN A 88 38.11 -25.21 -59.27
CA GLN A 88 39.25 -24.28 -59.20
C GLN A 88 40.49 -24.91 -58.57
N LYS A 89 40.34 -25.83 -57.60
CA LYS A 89 41.47 -26.59 -57.06
C LYS A 89 42.05 -27.56 -58.09
N GLU A 90 41.20 -28.26 -58.83
CA GLU A 90 41.62 -29.21 -59.86
C GLU A 90 42.40 -28.51 -61.00
N GLU A 91 41.94 -27.32 -61.43
CA GLU A 91 42.66 -26.52 -62.43
C GLU A 91 44.03 -26.03 -61.93
N LYS A 92 44.11 -25.59 -60.67
CA LYS A 92 45.38 -25.18 -60.05
C LYS A 92 46.35 -26.36 -59.90
N GLU A 93 45.85 -27.55 -59.60
CA GLU A 93 46.67 -28.78 -59.54
C GLU A 93 47.20 -29.16 -60.92
N ARG A 94 46.40 -29.04 -61.99
CA ARG A 94 46.86 -29.26 -63.37
C ARG A 94 47.95 -28.27 -63.77
N GLN A 95 47.77 -26.98 -63.48
CA GLN A 95 48.78 -25.96 -63.75
C GLN A 95 50.08 -26.20 -62.97
N LEU A 96 49.98 -26.69 -61.72
CA LEU A 96 51.14 -27.07 -60.92
C LEU A 96 51.85 -28.31 -61.49
N ALA A 97 51.11 -29.30 -61.99
CA ALA A 97 51.68 -30.46 -62.66
C ALA A 97 52.45 -30.05 -63.93
N ASP A 98 51.88 -29.18 -64.77
CA ASP A 98 52.53 -28.66 -65.98
C ASP A 98 53.79 -27.82 -65.68
N ARG A 99 53.82 -27.17 -64.52
CA ARG A 99 55.02 -26.45 -64.07
C ARG A 99 56.07 -27.43 -63.55
N ARG A 100 55.68 -28.48 -62.84
CA ARG A 100 56.58 -29.52 -62.35
C ARG A 100 57.24 -30.29 -63.49
N THR A 101 56.49 -30.66 -64.52
CA THR A 101 57.04 -31.33 -65.71
C THR A 101 58.03 -30.43 -66.45
N ARG A 102 57.71 -29.14 -66.63
CA ARG A 102 58.65 -28.16 -67.21
C ARG A 102 59.94 -28.02 -66.40
N LEU A 103 59.84 -27.92 -65.08
CA LEU A 103 61.01 -27.85 -64.21
C LEU A 103 61.82 -29.15 -64.21
N GLN A 104 61.16 -30.31 -64.26
CA GLN A 104 61.81 -31.60 -64.34
C GLN A 104 62.59 -31.77 -65.66
N ASN A 105 62.03 -31.30 -66.79
CA ASN A 105 62.74 -31.29 -68.06
C ASN A 105 63.97 -30.38 -68.03
N LEU A 106 63.85 -29.19 -67.41
CA LEU A 106 64.95 -28.24 -67.28
C LEU A 106 66.09 -28.82 -66.41
N LEU A 107 65.74 -29.50 -65.32
CA LEU A 107 66.69 -30.23 -64.48
C LEU A 107 67.38 -31.38 -65.23
N LEU A 108 66.64 -32.16 -66.02
CA LEU A 108 67.21 -33.24 -66.83
C LEU A 108 68.15 -32.69 -67.91
N GLU A 109 67.83 -31.56 -68.52
CA GLU A 109 68.72 -30.88 -69.48
C GLU A 109 70.00 -30.39 -68.82
N ASP A 110 69.91 -29.81 -67.63
CA ASP A 110 71.07 -29.36 -66.85
C ASP A 110 71.93 -30.54 -66.39
N GLU A 111 71.32 -31.63 -65.93
CA GLU A 111 72.04 -32.87 -65.59
C GLU A 111 72.77 -33.44 -66.81
N ARG A 112 72.14 -33.44 -68.00
CA ARG A 112 72.77 -33.91 -69.23
C ARG A 112 73.98 -33.04 -69.61
N LYS A 113 73.83 -31.71 -69.58
CA LYS A 113 74.94 -30.77 -69.83
C LYS A 113 76.07 -30.96 -68.83
N TYR A 114 75.75 -31.15 -67.55
CA TYR A 114 76.75 -31.40 -66.51
C TYR A 114 77.49 -32.73 -66.72
N GLN A 115 76.79 -33.78 -67.13
CA GLN A 115 77.42 -35.05 -67.49
C GLN A 115 78.33 -34.91 -68.72
N GLU A 116 77.89 -34.19 -69.76
CA GLU A 116 78.68 -33.88 -70.95
C GLU A 116 79.96 -33.09 -70.58
N GLU A 117 79.85 -32.04 -69.75
CA GLU A 117 80.98 -31.24 -69.29
C GLU A 117 81.97 -32.08 -68.45
N ARG A 118 81.44 -32.95 -67.59
CA ARG A 118 82.24 -33.87 -66.78
C ARG A 118 82.96 -34.91 -67.63
N GLU A 119 82.31 -35.44 -68.68
CA GLU A 119 82.96 -36.33 -69.65
C GLU A 119 84.01 -35.60 -70.49
N GLN A 120 83.78 -34.34 -70.88
CA GLN A 120 84.78 -33.51 -71.55
C GLN A 120 86.01 -33.32 -70.65
N ARG A 121 85.81 -32.94 -69.39
CA ARG A 121 86.91 -32.83 -68.40
C ARG A 121 87.64 -34.15 -68.16
N TYR A 122 86.92 -35.27 -68.18
CA TYR A 122 87.52 -36.61 -68.05
C TYR A 122 88.30 -37.03 -69.31
N LYS A 123 87.86 -36.61 -70.50
CA LYS A 123 88.59 -36.79 -71.78
C LYS A 123 89.83 -35.90 -71.85
N GLU A 124 89.76 -34.65 -71.38
CA GLU A 124 90.87 -33.70 -71.32
C GLU A 124 91.98 -34.11 -70.33
N SER A 125 91.62 -34.84 -69.26
CA SER A 125 92.56 -35.29 -68.23
C SER A 125 93.22 -36.65 -68.53
N ARG A 126 92.71 -37.45 -69.49
CA ARG A 126 93.29 -38.76 -69.85
C ARG A 126 94.50 -38.67 -70.81
N GLY A 127 94.83 -37.48 -71.30
CA GLY A 127 95.82 -37.27 -72.38
C GLY A 127 97.18 -36.67 -72.00
N ARG A 128 97.53 -36.51 -70.72
CA ARG A 128 98.86 -35.94 -70.34
C ARG A 128 99.64 -36.83 -69.39
N THR A 129 100.59 -37.57 -69.96
CA THR A 129 101.72 -38.19 -69.28
C THR A 129 102.84 -37.18 -69.01
N LEU A 130 103.26 -37.16 -67.74
CA LEU A 130 104.61 -37.01 -67.16
C LEU A 130 105.61 -35.92 -67.62
N HIS A 131 106.20 -35.29 -66.57
CA HIS A 131 107.55 -34.72 -66.43
C HIS A 131 107.70 -33.18 -66.62
N HIS A 132 107.66 -32.35 -65.56
CA HIS A 132 108.66 -32.00 -64.50
C HIS A 132 109.65 -30.87 -64.92
N HIS A 133 109.37 -29.61 -64.54
CA HIS A 133 110.18 -28.79 -63.59
C HIS A 133 109.58 -27.36 -63.35
N PHE A 134 109.16 -27.11 -62.08
CA PHE A 134 109.08 -25.86 -61.28
C PHE A 134 109.06 -24.46 -61.95
N VAL A 135 107.96 -23.71 -61.81
CA VAL A 135 107.60 -22.73 -60.74
C VAL A 135 106.09 -22.51 -60.84
N TYR A 136 105.32 -22.69 -59.74
CA TYR A 136 103.86 -22.52 -59.75
C TYR A 136 103.45 -21.03 -59.71
N PRO A 137 102.74 -20.49 -60.72
CA PRO A 137 102.14 -19.14 -60.67
C PRO A 137 101.11 -18.98 -59.54
N GLU A 138 100.60 -20.08 -58.99
CA GLU A 138 99.62 -20.08 -57.88
C GLU A 138 100.20 -19.62 -56.53
N VAL A 139 101.48 -19.82 -56.25
CA VAL A 139 102.07 -19.41 -54.96
C VAL A 139 102.28 -17.90 -54.89
N GLU A 140 102.65 -17.27 -56.01
CA GLU A 140 102.78 -15.80 -56.10
C GLU A 140 101.41 -15.11 -56.01
N MET A 141 100.39 -15.67 -56.67
CA MET A 141 98.99 -15.23 -56.54
C MET A 141 98.50 -15.29 -55.09
N LEU A 142 98.84 -16.36 -54.35
CA LEU A 142 98.49 -16.49 -52.94
C LEU A 142 99.22 -15.48 -52.04
N LYS A 143 100.49 -15.18 -52.32
CA LYS A 143 101.23 -14.12 -51.61
C LYS A 143 100.63 -12.74 -51.87
N TYR A 144 100.31 -12.40 -53.13
CA TYR A 144 99.64 -11.15 -53.48
C TYR A 144 98.27 -11.00 -52.80
N ARG A 145 97.49 -12.09 -52.74
CA ARG A 145 96.19 -12.11 -52.05
C ARG A 145 96.33 -11.96 -50.53
N LEU A 146 97.33 -12.61 -49.92
CA LEU A 146 97.62 -12.47 -48.49
C LEU A 146 98.02 -11.03 -48.14
N ASP A 147 98.85 -10.39 -48.96
CA ASP A 147 99.25 -9.00 -48.77
C ASP A 147 98.07 -8.03 -48.99
N GLY A 148 97.17 -8.32 -49.93
CA GLY A 148 95.91 -7.60 -50.10
C GLY A 148 94.99 -7.71 -48.87
N LEU A 149 94.87 -8.89 -48.25
CA LEU A 149 94.11 -9.08 -47.01
C LEU A 149 94.77 -8.38 -45.82
N LYS A 150 96.10 -8.39 -45.72
CA LYS A 150 96.83 -7.65 -44.69
C LYS A 150 96.57 -6.15 -44.81
N LYS A 151 96.56 -5.59 -46.02
CA LYS A 151 96.23 -4.16 -46.26
C LYS A 151 94.79 -3.84 -45.84
N LYS A 152 93.80 -4.66 -46.23
CA LYS A 152 92.40 -4.47 -45.80
C LYS A 152 92.22 -4.54 -44.29
N ASN A 153 92.82 -5.54 -43.63
CA ASN A 153 92.78 -5.64 -42.17
C ASN A 153 93.44 -4.43 -41.49
N GLN A 154 94.53 -3.89 -42.06
CA GLN A 154 95.13 -2.66 -41.56
C GLN A 154 94.22 -1.45 -41.77
N GLU A 155 93.53 -1.35 -42.90
CA GLU A 155 92.54 -0.29 -43.17
C GLU A 155 91.33 -0.36 -42.25
N GLU A 156 90.79 -1.56 -41.99
CA GLU A 156 89.69 -1.76 -41.04
C GLU A 156 90.11 -1.43 -39.60
N ARG A 157 91.31 -1.84 -39.19
CA ARG A 157 91.89 -1.44 -37.89
C ARG A 157 92.07 0.07 -37.80
N LYS A 158 92.51 0.73 -38.88
CA LYS A 158 92.59 2.20 -38.95
C LYS A 158 91.22 2.84 -38.82
N LYS A 159 90.21 2.40 -39.59
CA LYS A 159 88.82 2.91 -39.47
C LYS A 159 88.24 2.73 -38.07
N MET A 160 88.46 1.58 -37.44
CA MET A 160 88.01 1.32 -36.07
C MET A 160 88.75 2.21 -35.08
N SER A 161 90.06 2.39 -35.26
CA SER A 161 90.85 3.34 -34.47
C SER A 161 90.31 4.75 -34.64
N ASP A 162 90.05 5.20 -35.87
CA ASP A 162 89.55 6.53 -36.18
C ASP A 162 88.14 6.76 -35.61
N ALA A 163 87.25 5.76 -35.68
CA ALA A 163 85.90 5.83 -35.10
C ALA A 163 85.95 5.90 -33.56
N LEU A 164 86.79 5.08 -32.93
CA LEU A 164 87.01 5.13 -31.48
C LEU A 164 87.66 6.45 -31.07
N SER A 165 88.65 6.93 -31.83
CA SER A 165 89.26 8.24 -31.63
C SER A 165 88.23 9.36 -31.78
N TYR A 166 87.30 9.27 -32.73
CA TYR A 166 86.22 10.23 -32.91
C TYR A 166 85.21 10.18 -31.75
N GLU A 167 84.82 9.00 -31.27
CA GLU A 167 83.94 8.89 -30.09
C GLU A 167 84.60 9.43 -28.82
N VAL A 168 85.88 9.11 -28.62
CA VAL A 168 86.68 9.64 -27.50
C VAL A 168 86.79 11.15 -27.62
N TRP A 169 87.04 11.70 -28.81
CA TRP A 169 87.03 13.13 -29.07
C TRP A 169 85.65 13.76 -28.81
N ARG A 170 84.55 13.15 -29.29
CA ARG A 170 83.18 13.64 -29.07
C ARG A 170 82.83 13.68 -27.58
N LYS A 171 83.18 12.63 -26.83
CA LYS A 171 82.93 12.53 -25.38
C LYS A 171 83.82 13.47 -24.56
N ASN A 172 85.08 13.67 -24.98
CA ASN A 172 86.05 14.47 -24.22
C ASN A 172 86.07 15.95 -24.62
N SER A 173 85.62 16.29 -25.83
CA SER A 173 85.56 17.67 -26.32
C SER A 173 84.61 18.49 -25.44
N PRO A 174 85.09 19.56 -24.78
CA PRO A 174 84.24 20.42 -23.95
C PRO A 174 83.08 21.05 -24.74
N GLN A 175 83.33 21.46 -25.99
CA GLN A 175 82.33 22.10 -26.85
C GLN A 175 81.17 21.16 -27.21
N MET A 176 81.46 19.88 -27.50
CA MET A 176 80.41 18.89 -27.79
C MET A 176 79.55 18.59 -26.56
N ARG A 177 80.16 18.51 -25.37
CA ARG A 177 79.42 18.34 -24.10
C ARG A 177 78.52 19.54 -23.78
N GLN A 178 78.98 20.76 -24.07
CA GLN A 178 78.16 21.96 -23.92
C GLN A 178 76.96 21.92 -24.86
N MET A 179 77.17 21.66 -26.15
CA MET A 179 76.08 21.57 -27.14
C MET A 179 75.04 20.47 -26.81
N GLU A 180 75.50 19.28 -26.36
CA GLU A 180 74.60 18.21 -25.92
C GLU A 180 73.84 18.58 -24.64
N SER A 181 74.51 19.27 -23.69
CA SER A 181 73.87 19.80 -22.48
C SER A 181 72.85 20.88 -22.81
N ASP A 182 73.12 21.78 -23.76
CA ASP A 182 72.21 22.85 -24.16
C ASP A 182 70.99 22.29 -24.87
N ARG A 183 71.17 21.32 -25.77
CA ARG A 183 70.07 20.59 -26.40
C ARG A 183 69.22 19.86 -25.36
N PHE A 184 69.85 19.20 -24.38
CA PHE A 184 69.14 18.54 -23.30
C PHE A 184 68.37 19.54 -22.42
N ASN A 185 69.00 20.67 -22.08
CA ASN A 185 68.37 21.75 -21.32
C ASN A 185 67.17 22.33 -22.07
N HIS A 186 67.28 22.57 -23.37
CA HIS A 186 66.16 23.00 -24.20
C HIS A 186 65.02 21.98 -24.20
N PHE A 187 65.32 20.69 -24.35
CA PHE A 187 64.30 19.63 -24.27
C PHE A 187 63.61 19.60 -22.89
N VAL A 188 64.36 19.75 -21.79
CA VAL A 188 63.78 19.81 -20.44
C VAL A 188 62.90 21.04 -20.27
N GLN A 189 63.33 22.20 -20.80
CA GLN A 189 62.53 23.43 -20.78
C GLN A 189 61.23 23.27 -21.58
N GLU A 190 61.28 22.71 -22.79
CA GLU A 190 60.10 22.40 -23.60
C GLU A 190 59.17 21.40 -22.90
N ALA A 191 59.72 20.33 -22.31
CA ALA A 191 58.96 19.36 -21.54
C ALA A 191 58.28 20.00 -20.32
N TRP A 192 58.93 20.94 -19.65
CA TRP A 192 58.35 21.71 -18.54
C TRP A 192 57.24 22.65 -19.00
N VAL A 193 57.39 23.32 -20.13
CA VAL A 193 56.34 24.16 -20.72
C VAL A 193 55.13 23.31 -21.07
N ASN A 194 55.34 22.17 -21.73
CA ASN A 194 54.28 21.21 -22.07
C ASN A 194 53.60 20.66 -20.81
N GLN A 195 54.36 20.33 -19.76
CA GLN A 195 53.80 19.86 -18.49
C GLN A 195 52.97 20.95 -17.80
N ARG A 196 53.40 22.22 -17.86
CA ARG A 196 52.65 23.35 -17.31
C ARG A 196 51.35 23.58 -18.07
N GLN A 197 51.39 23.54 -19.40
CA GLN A 197 50.20 23.63 -20.26
C GLN A 197 49.23 22.49 -19.97
N TRP A 198 49.70 21.24 -19.95
CA TRP A 198 48.88 20.08 -19.60
C TRP A 198 48.21 20.22 -18.21
N LYS A 199 48.92 20.72 -17.20
CA LYS A 199 48.35 20.99 -15.86
C LYS A 199 47.35 22.15 -15.85
N GLU A 200 47.47 23.12 -16.75
CA GLU A 200 46.50 24.19 -16.92
C GLU A 200 45.24 23.66 -17.61
N ASP A 201 45.39 22.93 -18.72
CA ASP A 201 44.28 22.31 -19.45
C ASP A 201 43.51 21.31 -18.57
N GLU A 202 44.21 20.53 -17.75
CA GLU A 202 43.60 19.63 -16.78
C GLU A 202 42.81 20.38 -15.70
N ARG A 203 43.29 21.54 -15.24
CA ARG A 203 42.55 22.40 -14.30
C ARG A 203 41.31 23.01 -14.95
N GLN A 204 41.42 23.48 -16.19
CA GLN A 204 40.28 24.00 -16.94
C GLN A 204 39.21 22.93 -17.15
N ARG A 205 39.60 21.71 -17.55
CA ARG A 205 38.66 20.57 -17.68
C ARG A 205 37.96 20.24 -16.36
N ARG A 206 38.68 20.22 -15.24
CA ARG A 206 38.06 20.01 -13.92
C ARG A 206 37.07 21.12 -13.55
N LEU A 207 37.43 22.38 -13.79
CA LEU A 207 36.52 23.51 -13.55
C LEU A 207 35.26 23.43 -14.42
N GLU A 208 35.39 23.02 -15.68
CA GLU A 208 34.25 22.80 -16.58
C GLU A 208 33.38 21.62 -16.13
N GLU A 209 34.00 20.52 -15.69
CA GLU A 209 33.28 19.37 -15.13
C GLU A 209 32.55 19.73 -13.84
N ASP A 210 33.17 20.51 -12.96
CA ASP A 210 32.55 20.95 -11.71
C ASP A 210 31.42 21.95 -11.98
N ARG A 211 31.58 22.87 -12.93
CA ARG A 211 30.48 23.73 -13.42
C ARG A 211 29.32 22.91 -14.00
N LYS A 212 29.61 21.85 -14.78
CA LYS A 212 28.56 20.96 -15.30
C LYS A 212 27.82 20.24 -14.17
N LYS A 213 28.54 19.72 -13.17
CA LYS A 213 27.93 19.11 -11.98
C LYS A 213 27.09 20.10 -11.18
N GLU A 214 27.54 21.35 -11.04
CA GLU A 214 26.77 22.42 -10.38
C GLU A 214 25.47 22.74 -11.13
N ILE A 215 25.53 22.83 -12.46
CA ILE A 215 24.35 23.05 -13.31
C ILE A 215 23.39 21.85 -13.22
N GLU A 216 23.91 20.63 -13.28
CA GLU A 216 23.12 19.39 -13.16
C GLU A 216 22.47 19.29 -11.76
N ALA A 217 23.20 19.63 -10.70
CA ALA A 217 22.66 19.66 -9.34
C ALA A 217 21.58 20.74 -9.16
N ALA A 218 21.78 21.94 -9.71
CA ALA A 218 20.79 23.01 -9.68
C ALA A 218 19.53 22.65 -10.48
N ALA A 219 19.68 22.02 -11.65
CA ALA A 219 18.57 21.53 -12.45
C ALA A 219 17.79 20.43 -11.71
N LEU A 220 18.49 19.51 -11.02
CA LEU A 220 17.86 18.47 -10.22
C LEU A 220 17.06 19.07 -9.05
N GLN A 221 17.60 20.07 -8.36
CA GLN A 221 16.91 20.77 -7.28
C GLN A 221 15.64 21.46 -7.77
N GLN A 222 15.70 22.19 -8.88
CA GLN A 222 14.51 22.82 -9.48
C GLN A 222 13.46 21.78 -9.87
N HIS A 223 13.87 20.65 -10.45
CA HIS A 223 12.97 19.56 -10.78
C HIS A 223 12.27 18.98 -9.55
N LEU A 224 13.00 18.77 -8.45
CA LEU A 224 12.44 18.28 -7.20
C LEU A 224 11.47 19.30 -6.58
N GLU A 225 11.81 20.59 -6.56
CA GLU A 225 10.92 21.66 -6.08
C GLU A 225 9.63 21.76 -6.92
N GLU A 226 9.71 21.59 -8.23
CA GLU A 226 8.54 21.55 -9.10
C GLU A 226 7.66 20.32 -8.87
N GLU A 227 8.27 19.16 -8.63
CA GLU A 227 7.54 17.94 -8.27
C GLU A 227 6.86 18.07 -6.90
N GLU A 228 7.51 18.69 -5.92
CA GLU A 228 6.92 18.99 -4.61
C GLU A 228 5.72 19.94 -4.75
N LYS A 229 5.87 21.04 -5.51
CA LYS A 229 4.76 21.97 -5.78
C LYS A 229 3.58 21.29 -6.48
N LYS A 230 3.83 20.48 -7.50
CA LYS A 230 2.78 19.70 -8.18
C LYS A 230 2.08 18.74 -7.22
N ALA A 231 2.84 18.05 -6.37
CA ALA A 231 2.29 17.16 -5.36
C ALA A 231 1.43 17.92 -4.32
N GLU A 232 1.83 19.14 -3.92
CA GLU A 232 1.04 19.99 -3.04
C GLU A 232 -0.25 20.49 -3.71
N GLU A 233 -0.20 20.89 -4.97
CA GLU A 233 -1.37 21.27 -5.75
C GLU A 233 -2.36 20.11 -5.91
N GLU A 234 -1.88 18.90 -6.19
CA GLU A 234 -2.72 17.71 -6.27
C GLU A 234 -3.38 17.38 -4.92
N LYS A 235 -2.68 17.58 -3.80
CA LYS A 235 -3.26 17.42 -2.47
C LYS A 235 -4.36 18.43 -2.21
N LEU A 236 -4.13 19.70 -2.54
CA LEU A 236 -5.13 20.75 -2.38
C LEU A 236 -6.38 20.47 -3.23
N LYS A 237 -6.20 19.96 -4.46
CA LYS A 237 -7.31 19.55 -5.33
C LYS A 237 -8.12 18.41 -4.71
N LYS A 238 -7.45 17.34 -4.26
CA LYS A 238 -8.12 16.22 -3.58
C LYS A 238 -8.85 16.66 -2.32
N GLN A 239 -8.21 17.51 -1.50
CA GLN A 239 -8.84 18.10 -0.31
C GLN A 239 -10.09 18.93 -0.66
N ALA A 240 -10.04 19.70 -1.74
CA ALA A 240 -11.20 20.46 -2.20
C ALA A 240 -12.33 19.53 -2.69
N GLU A 241 -12.01 18.49 -3.46
CA GLU A 241 -12.98 17.49 -3.93
C GLU A 241 -13.66 16.78 -2.75
N TRP A 242 -12.88 16.32 -1.78
CA TRP A 242 -13.40 15.68 -0.56
C TRP A 242 -14.24 16.62 0.28
N LYS A 243 -13.82 17.88 0.41
CA LYS A 243 -14.60 18.90 1.11
C LYS A 243 -15.96 19.11 0.43
N VAL A 244 -15.99 19.25 -0.89
CA VAL A 244 -17.25 19.40 -1.65
C VAL A 244 -18.14 18.16 -1.47
N HIS A 245 -17.56 16.96 -1.54
CA HIS A 245 -18.30 15.72 -1.33
C HIS A 245 -18.90 15.62 0.08
N LEU A 246 -18.11 15.91 1.11
CA LEU A 246 -18.56 15.92 2.50
C LEU A 246 -19.61 17.01 2.75
N GLU A 247 -19.45 18.20 2.19
CA GLU A 247 -20.45 19.27 2.28
C GLU A 247 -21.78 18.85 1.65
N ALA A 248 -21.74 18.16 0.51
CA ALA A 248 -22.93 17.60 -0.12
C ALA A 248 -23.61 16.53 0.75
N GLN A 249 -22.84 15.61 1.35
CA GLN A 249 -23.37 14.61 2.28
C GLN A 249 -23.99 15.25 3.54
N VAL A 250 -23.38 16.32 4.07
CA VAL A 250 -23.92 17.07 5.21
C VAL A 250 -25.21 17.78 4.84
N GLU A 251 -25.32 18.39 3.65
CA GLU A 251 -26.58 19.02 3.23
C GLU A 251 -27.69 17.97 3.02
N GLN A 252 -27.36 16.80 2.47
CA GLN A 252 -28.29 15.66 2.38
C GLN A 252 -28.78 15.16 3.74
N ILE A 253 -27.94 15.20 4.78
CA ILE A 253 -28.36 14.89 6.15
C ILE A 253 -29.30 15.98 6.67
N LYS A 254 -28.96 17.25 6.49
CA LYS A 254 -29.80 18.38 6.92
C LYS A 254 -31.18 18.36 6.26
N GLU A 255 -31.26 18.03 4.98
CA GLU A 255 -32.54 17.88 4.27
C GLU A 255 -33.40 16.77 4.90
N ARG A 256 -32.79 15.63 5.26
CA ARG A 256 -33.48 14.53 5.95
C ARG A 256 -33.82 14.87 7.40
N GLU A 257 -33.05 15.71 8.06
CA GLU A 257 -33.39 16.26 9.39
C GLU A 257 -34.61 17.17 9.31
N ARG A 258 -34.65 18.11 8.36
CA ARG A 258 -35.85 18.93 8.10
C ARG A 258 -37.07 18.07 7.83
N ARG A 259 -36.91 16.95 7.11
CA ARG A 259 -38.00 16.01 6.86
C ARG A 259 -38.42 15.21 8.10
N ASP A 260 -37.49 14.80 8.94
CA ASP A 260 -37.82 14.17 10.24
C ASP A 260 -38.54 15.16 11.16
N ASP A 261 -38.14 16.44 11.19
CA ASP A 261 -38.84 17.47 11.94
C ASP A 261 -40.28 17.69 11.41
N ALA A 262 -40.47 17.70 10.08
CA ALA A 262 -41.81 17.72 9.50
C ALA A 262 -42.65 16.52 9.95
N LEU A 263 -42.10 15.30 9.89
CA LEU A 263 -42.79 14.09 10.34
C LEU A 263 -43.10 14.14 11.85
N ARG A 264 -42.22 14.71 12.68
CA ARG A 264 -42.50 14.94 14.10
C ARG A 264 -43.65 15.93 14.30
N THR A 265 -43.73 17.00 13.51
CA THR A 265 -44.86 17.93 13.61
C THR A 265 -46.19 17.26 13.21
N GLU A 266 -46.16 16.37 12.22
CA GLU A 266 -47.30 15.56 11.83
C GLU A 266 -47.69 14.57 12.93
N GLU A 267 -46.72 13.91 13.57
CA GLU A 267 -46.95 13.01 14.70
C GLU A 267 -47.64 13.74 15.86
N MET A 268 -47.13 14.92 16.24
CA MET A 268 -47.75 15.78 17.25
C MET A 268 -49.18 16.21 16.86
N ALA A 269 -49.44 16.46 15.58
CA ALA A 269 -50.79 16.77 15.10
C ALA A 269 -51.73 15.56 15.21
N LEU A 270 -51.25 14.36 14.85
CA LEU A 270 -52.01 13.12 14.98
C LEU A 270 -52.28 12.75 16.45
N GLU A 271 -51.35 13.02 17.36
CA GLU A 271 -51.55 12.86 18.80
C GLU A 271 -52.65 13.80 19.33
N ARG A 272 -52.63 15.07 18.91
CA ARG A 272 -53.68 16.04 19.25
C ARG A 272 -55.04 15.56 18.74
N ASP A 273 -55.11 15.05 17.51
CA ASP A 273 -56.36 14.54 16.95
C ASP A 273 -56.85 13.27 17.67
N ARG A 274 -55.94 12.38 18.07
CA ARG A 274 -56.25 11.22 18.92
C ARG A 274 -56.84 11.64 20.27
N LEU A 275 -56.24 12.63 20.93
CA LEU A 275 -56.73 13.17 22.20
C LEU A 275 -58.10 13.84 22.02
N ARG A 276 -58.28 14.66 20.98
CA ARG A 276 -59.58 15.28 20.65
C ARG A 276 -60.67 14.24 20.42
N LEU A 277 -60.39 13.17 19.67
CA LEU A 277 -61.33 12.07 19.48
C LEU A 277 -61.69 11.37 20.79
N HIS A 278 -60.71 11.23 21.69
CA HIS A 278 -60.94 10.67 23.02
C HIS A 278 -61.85 11.57 23.87
N GLU A 279 -61.61 12.88 23.89
CA GLU A 279 -62.44 13.87 24.59
C GLU A 279 -63.88 13.89 24.07
N ILE A 280 -64.05 13.85 22.73
CA ILE A 280 -65.37 13.78 22.09
C ILE A 280 -66.10 12.51 22.53
N ASN A 281 -65.41 11.37 22.56
CA ASN A 281 -66.01 10.11 22.99
C ASN A 281 -66.40 10.12 24.47
N GLN A 282 -65.54 10.65 25.35
CA GLN A 282 -65.87 10.83 26.77
C GLN A 282 -67.08 11.75 26.97
N ARG A 283 -67.12 12.90 26.26
CA ARG A 283 -68.27 13.82 26.33
C ARG A 283 -69.56 13.12 25.92
N ARG A 284 -69.50 12.27 24.89
CA ARG A 284 -70.64 11.47 24.44
C ARG A 284 -71.08 10.45 25.48
N GLU A 285 -70.15 9.76 26.12
CA GLU A 285 -70.44 8.81 27.20
C GLU A 285 -71.12 9.50 28.39
N ARG A 286 -70.60 10.65 28.84
CA ARG A 286 -71.24 11.46 29.89
C ARG A 286 -72.67 11.89 29.50
N MET A 287 -72.89 12.29 28.25
CA MET A 287 -74.23 12.63 27.75
C MET A 287 -75.16 11.41 27.66
N LYS A 288 -74.64 10.20 27.45
CA LYS A 288 -75.44 8.96 27.54
C LYS A 288 -75.80 8.65 28.98
N GLU A 289 -74.85 8.74 29.91
CA GLU A 289 -75.09 8.52 31.33
C GLU A 289 -76.11 9.51 31.91
N LEU A 290 -76.00 10.79 31.57
CA LEU A 290 -76.97 11.81 32.00
C LEU A 290 -78.38 11.52 31.46
N ARG A 291 -78.50 11.01 30.23
CA ARG A 291 -79.78 10.59 29.67
C ARG A 291 -80.35 9.38 30.40
N GLN A 292 -79.54 8.35 30.63
CA GLN A 292 -79.94 7.17 31.38
C GLN A 292 -80.39 7.52 32.80
N ARG A 293 -79.69 8.44 33.48
CA ARG A 293 -80.11 8.95 34.80
C ARG A 293 -81.48 9.62 34.75
N LYS A 294 -81.72 10.50 33.78
CA LYS A 294 -83.04 11.13 33.59
C LYS A 294 -84.14 10.11 33.27
N GLU A 295 -83.84 9.09 32.46
CA GLU A 295 -84.77 7.99 32.18
C GLU A 295 -85.14 7.21 33.46
N LEU A 296 -84.16 6.96 34.34
CA LEU A 296 -84.38 6.34 35.64
C LEU A 296 -85.18 7.23 36.60
N GLU A 297 -84.89 8.54 36.64
CA GLU A 297 -85.65 9.51 37.43
C GLU A 297 -87.13 9.54 37.01
N LEU A 298 -87.38 9.57 35.70
CA LEU A 298 -88.73 9.51 35.14
C LEU A 298 -89.42 8.18 35.48
N TYR A 299 -88.68 7.07 35.43
CA TYR A 299 -89.21 5.77 35.84
C TYR A 299 -89.62 5.76 37.32
N TRP A 300 -88.79 6.29 38.21
CA TRP A 300 -89.13 6.38 39.63
C TRP A 300 -90.33 7.29 39.90
N ALA A 301 -90.41 8.44 39.21
CA ALA A 301 -91.57 9.33 39.31
C ALA A 301 -92.87 8.57 38.98
N ARG A 302 -92.87 7.79 37.89
CA ARG A 302 -94.01 6.91 37.53
C ARG A 302 -94.32 5.87 38.60
N GLN A 303 -93.31 5.26 39.20
CA GLN A 303 -93.52 4.28 40.26
C GLN A 303 -94.15 4.91 41.52
N PHE A 304 -93.69 6.10 41.94
CA PHE A 304 -94.30 6.81 43.07
C PHE A 304 -95.75 7.21 42.78
N GLN A 305 -96.04 7.61 41.54
CA GLN A 305 -97.39 7.95 41.10
C GLN A 305 -98.33 6.74 41.16
N LEU A 306 -97.88 5.56 40.71
CA LEU A 306 -98.65 4.31 40.84
C LEU A 306 -98.89 3.92 42.30
N LYS A 307 -97.89 4.11 43.17
CA LYS A 307 -98.04 3.88 44.62
C LYS A 307 -99.06 4.83 45.26
N LEU A 308 -99.10 6.10 44.86
CA LEU A 308 -100.09 7.06 45.33
C LEU A 308 -101.51 6.64 44.94
N LYS A 309 -101.72 6.23 43.68
CA LYS A 309 -103.02 5.68 43.22
C LYS A 309 -103.45 4.45 44.04
N LYS A 310 -102.53 3.50 44.24
CA LYS A 310 -102.81 2.31 45.06
C LYS A 310 -103.19 2.68 46.49
N LYS A 311 -102.45 3.59 47.13
CA LYS A 311 -102.73 4.00 48.51
C LYS A 311 -104.05 4.77 48.62
N ALA A 312 -104.40 5.59 47.62
CA ALA A 312 -105.71 6.25 47.55
C ALA A 312 -106.85 5.22 47.44
N ALA A 313 -106.70 4.19 46.60
CA ALA A 313 -107.66 3.11 46.48
C ALA A 313 -107.79 2.29 47.78
N ASP A 314 -106.67 1.97 48.44
CA ASP A 314 -106.66 1.28 49.73
C ASP A 314 -107.41 2.12 50.80
N ILE A 315 -107.14 3.43 50.89
CA ILE A 315 -107.84 4.34 51.83
C ILE A 315 -109.34 4.45 51.51
N GLN A 316 -109.72 4.48 50.23
CA GLN A 316 -111.14 4.49 49.86
C GLN A 316 -111.85 3.19 50.27
N GLN A 317 -111.16 2.05 50.23
CA GLN A 317 -111.68 0.77 50.73
C GLN A 317 -111.80 0.79 52.25
N GLU A 318 -110.77 1.26 52.97
CA GLU A 318 -110.81 1.44 54.43
C GLU A 318 -112.00 2.33 54.85
N LEU A 319 -112.18 3.50 54.20
CA LEU A 319 -113.31 4.41 54.48
C LEU A 319 -114.69 3.79 54.16
N LEU A 320 -114.77 2.89 53.18
CA LEU A 320 -115.98 2.15 52.84
C LEU A 320 -116.33 1.09 53.89
N GLU A 321 -115.32 0.38 54.39
CA GLU A 321 -115.46 -0.58 55.48
C GLU A 321 -115.88 0.13 56.77
N ASP A 322 -115.24 1.27 57.09
CA ASP A 322 -115.60 2.12 58.23
C ASP A 322 -117.03 2.68 58.11
N GLU A 323 -117.44 3.12 56.91
CA GLU A 323 -118.82 3.55 56.64
C GLU A 323 -119.81 2.39 56.88
N GLY A 324 -119.46 1.17 56.44
CA GLY A 324 -120.24 -0.04 56.68
C GLY A 324 -120.39 -0.38 58.17
N ILE A 325 -119.31 -0.26 58.96
CA ILE A 325 -119.34 -0.46 60.41
C ILE A 325 -120.27 0.55 61.08
N VAL A 326 -120.21 1.83 60.68
CA VAL A 326 -121.10 2.88 61.20
C VAL A 326 -122.55 2.64 60.79
N GLU A 327 -122.81 2.13 59.58
CA GLU A 327 -124.15 1.75 59.14
C GLU A 327 -124.72 0.56 59.93
N ASP A 328 -123.88 -0.43 60.26
CA ASP A 328 -124.27 -1.54 61.13
C ASP A 328 -124.55 -1.06 62.57
N LEU A 329 -123.77 -0.11 63.10
CA LEU A 329 -124.04 0.54 64.39
C LEU A 329 -125.38 1.31 64.39
N LEU A 330 -125.67 2.04 63.30
CA LEU A 330 -126.95 2.74 63.13
C LEU A 330 -128.13 1.78 63.01
N ARG A 331 -127.96 0.64 62.34
CA ARG A 331 -128.99 -0.41 62.23
C ARG A 331 -129.29 -1.07 63.58
N GLY A 332 -128.32 -1.11 64.48
CA GLY A 332 -128.47 -1.65 65.84
C GLY A 332 -129.13 -0.71 66.85
N LEU A 333 -129.32 0.58 66.52
CA LEU A 333 -129.94 1.59 67.39
C LEU A 333 -131.44 1.77 67.01
N PRO A 334 -132.40 1.63 67.95
CA PRO A 334 -133.83 1.77 67.66
C PRO A 334 -134.23 3.18 67.18
N ASP A 335 -135.25 3.25 66.31
CA ASP A 335 -135.80 4.52 65.77
C ASP A 335 -136.61 5.34 66.79
N GLU A 336 -137.23 4.68 67.78
CA GLU A 336 -138.17 5.29 68.72
C GLU A 336 -137.89 4.88 70.18
N ASP A 337 -136.68 5.12 70.68
CA ASP A 337 -136.34 4.93 72.11
C ASP A 337 -136.45 6.25 72.90
N PRO A 338 -137.06 6.27 74.11
CA PRO A 338 -137.19 7.48 74.93
C PRO A 338 -135.88 7.88 75.63
N ASP A 339 -134.85 7.04 75.57
CA ASP A 339 -133.60 7.20 76.30
C ASP A 339 -132.66 8.22 75.61
N GLU A 340 -132.39 9.34 76.28
CA GLU A 340 -131.56 10.44 75.76
C GLU A 340 -130.15 9.98 75.34
N GLN A 341 -129.60 8.96 76.01
CA GLN A 341 -128.28 8.41 75.69
C GLN A 341 -128.26 7.70 74.33
N VAL A 342 -129.35 7.04 73.93
CA VAL A 342 -129.48 6.35 72.64
C VAL A 342 -129.57 7.37 71.50
N LYS A 343 -130.31 8.46 71.73
CA LYS A 343 -130.40 9.59 70.78
C LYS A 343 -129.05 10.27 70.56
N GLN A 344 -128.26 10.48 71.62
CA GLN A 344 -126.92 11.05 71.51
C GLN A 344 -125.97 10.14 70.72
N ARG A 345 -125.92 8.84 71.04
CA ARG A 345 -125.08 7.87 70.31
C ARG A 345 -125.47 7.74 68.84
N ARG A 346 -126.76 7.83 68.53
CA ARG A 346 -127.25 7.85 67.15
C ARG A 346 -126.83 9.12 66.41
N ALA A 347 -126.98 10.29 67.03
CA ALA A 347 -126.54 11.55 66.45
C ALA A 347 -125.02 11.56 66.19
N GLU A 348 -124.24 10.99 67.10
CA GLU A 348 -122.79 10.78 66.93
C GLU A 348 -122.46 9.83 65.77
N ALA A 349 -123.20 8.72 65.63
CA ALA A 349 -123.02 7.78 64.52
C ALA A 349 -123.45 8.36 63.16
N GLU A 350 -124.53 9.14 63.12
CA GLU A 350 -124.95 9.88 61.92
C GLU A 350 -123.91 10.94 61.54
N TRP A 351 -123.32 11.62 62.53
CA TRP A 351 -122.21 12.54 62.32
C TRP A 351 -120.93 11.83 61.83
N MET A 352 -120.57 10.67 62.39
CA MET A 352 -119.45 9.86 61.89
C MET A 352 -119.68 9.44 60.44
N ARG A 353 -120.92 9.06 60.08
CA ARG A 353 -121.28 8.72 58.69
C ARG A 353 -121.13 9.91 57.75
N THR A 354 -121.55 11.11 58.14
CA THR A 354 -121.38 12.30 57.28
C THR A 354 -119.90 12.67 57.13
N VAL A 355 -119.11 12.60 58.20
CA VAL A 355 -117.66 12.85 58.16
C VAL A 355 -116.94 11.83 57.27
N LEU A 356 -117.23 10.53 57.40
CA LEU A 356 -116.63 9.49 56.55
C LEU A 356 -116.97 9.68 55.07
N ARG A 357 -118.22 10.06 54.75
CA ARG A 357 -118.64 10.39 53.37
C ARG A 357 -117.92 11.62 52.82
N GLU A 358 -117.73 12.64 53.63
CA GLU A 358 -116.97 13.84 53.25
C GLU A 358 -115.50 13.51 53.01
N GLN A 359 -114.87 12.71 53.88
CA GLN A 359 -113.49 12.24 53.70
C GLN A 359 -113.34 11.40 52.44
N ARG A 360 -114.29 10.49 52.18
CA ARG A 360 -114.32 9.69 50.96
C ARG A 360 -114.47 10.56 49.70
N ARG A 361 -115.30 11.62 49.76
CA ARG A 361 -115.42 12.58 48.67
C ARG A 361 -114.11 13.33 48.42
N LEU A 362 -113.38 13.70 49.47
CA LEU A 362 -112.07 14.36 49.36
C LEU A 362 -111.01 13.41 48.75
N GLU A 363 -110.97 12.14 49.18
CA GLU A 363 -110.07 11.15 48.59
C GLU A 363 -110.38 10.84 47.13
N LEU A 364 -111.66 10.87 46.74
CA LEU A 364 -112.06 10.77 45.33
C LEU A 364 -111.58 11.96 44.50
N MET A 365 -111.59 13.17 45.07
CA MET A 365 -111.04 14.36 44.41
C MET A 365 -109.53 14.27 44.28
N ARG A 366 -108.82 13.79 45.31
CA ARG A 366 -107.36 13.53 45.26
C ARG A 366 -107.01 12.47 44.21
N GLU A 367 -107.77 11.38 44.13
CA GLU A 367 -107.60 10.35 43.09
C GLU A 367 -107.79 10.95 41.69
N LYS A 368 -108.83 11.76 41.49
CA LYS A 368 -109.05 12.48 40.23
C LYS A 368 -107.96 13.49 39.92
N GLU A 369 -107.39 14.17 40.90
CA GLU A 369 -106.21 15.02 40.71
C GLU A 369 -105.01 14.19 40.25
N TYR A 370 -104.79 13.00 40.83
CA TYR A 370 -103.79 12.06 40.36
C TYR A 370 -104.11 11.57 38.93
N GLU A 371 -105.36 11.27 38.59
CA GLU A 371 -105.76 10.84 37.24
C GLU A 371 -105.66 11.96 36.20
N LEU A 372 -106.00 13.19 36.54
CA LEU A 372 -105.92 14.33 35.62
C LEU A 372 -104.46 14.68 35.29
N LEU A 373 -103.55 14.41 36.24
CA LEU A 373 -102.10 14.38 35.99
C LEU A 373 -101.68 13.22 35.04
N PHE A 374 -102.49 12.17 34.86
CA PHE A 374 -102.23 10.99 34.00
C PHE A 374 -103.39 10.66 33.06
N SER A 375 -103.46 11.34 31.91
CA SER A 375 -104.30 10.83 30.81
C SER A 375 -103.65 9.57 30.20
N GLU A 376 -104.31 8.42 30.33
CA GLU A 376 -103.83 7.14 29.78
C GLU A 376 -103.55 7.22 28.27
N GLU A 377 -104.29 8.08 27.57
CA GLU A 377 -104.10 8.36 26.14
C GLU A 377 -102.78 9.08 25.86
N ALA A 378 -102.39 10.06 26.69
CA ALA A 378 -101.09 10.69 26.59
C ALA A 378 -99.96 9.71 26.90
N GLU A 379 -100.17 8.76 27.83
CA GLU A 379 -99.19 7.71 28.12
C GLU A 379 -99.01 6.76 26.93
N ARG A 380 -100.10 6.31 26.30
CA ARG A 380 -100.04 5.43 25.12
C ARG A 380 -99.35 6.12 23.95
N LEU A 381 -99.66 7.38 23.67
CA LEU A 381 -98.99 8.18 22.65
C LEU A 381 -97.51 8.41 22.99
N TRP A 382 -97.20 8.71 24.26
CA TRP A 382 -95.83 8.85 24.75
C TRP A 382 -95.02 7.56 24.54
N ARG A 383 -95.56 6.39 24.90
CA ARG A 383 -94.87 5.10 24.73
C ARG A 383 -94.56 4.81 23.25
N LYS A 384 -95.51 5.08 22.35
CA LYS A 384 -95.28 4.94 20.90
C LYS A 384 -94.14 5.85 20.43
N ARG A 385 -94.18 7.13 20.84
CA ARG A 385 -93.16 8.11 20.45
C ARG A 385 -91.79 7.82 21.08
N GLN A 386 -91.75 7.36 22.32
CA GLN A 386 -90.54 6.94 23.00
C GLN A 386 -89.86 5.77 22.28
N ALA A 387 -90.63 4.78 21.83
CA ALA A 387 -90.07 3.66 21.06
C ALA A 387 -89.48 4.10 19.71
N GLU A 388 -90.08 5.08 19.04
CA GLU A 388 -89.53 5.69 17.83
C GLU A 388 -88.23 6.46 18.12
N TRP A 389 -88.22 7.29 19.17
CA TRP A 389 -87.04 8.03 19.59
C TRP A 389 -85.89 7.12 20.02
N GLU A 390 -86.17 5.99 20.69
CA GLU A 390 -85.15 5.00 21.03
C GLU A 390 -84.54 4.34 19.78
N LYS A 391 -85.36 4.03 18.77
CA LYS A 391 -84.87 3.50 17.49
C LYS A 391 -83.97 4.52 16.79
N GLU A 392 -84.40 5.77 16.70
CA GLU A 392 -83.59 6.86 16.15
C GLU A 392 -82.30 7.07 16.94
N GLN A 393 -82.38 7.07 18.27
CA GLN A 393 -81.23 7.23 19.15
C GLN A 393 -80.21 6.09 18.96
N LYS A 394 -80.67 4.84 18.88
CA LYS A 394 -79.82 3.69 18.59
C LYS A 394 -79.15 3.81 17.22
N ALA A 395 -79.87 4.28 16.20
CA ALA A 395 -79.32 4.50 14.87
C ALA A 395 -78.24 5.61 14.88
N ARG A 396 -78.53 6.76 15.50
CA ARG A 396 -77.58 7.86 15.69
C ARG A 396 -76.36 7.40 16.47
N ASP A 397 -76.54 6.60 17.52
CA ASP A 397 -75.44 6.09 18.33
C ASP A 397 -74.55 5.11 17.57
N LYS A 398 -75.13 4.22 16.75
CA LYS A 398 -74.36 3.35 15.87
C LYS A 398 -73.55 4.16 14.87
N LEU A 399 -74.21 5.08 14.15
CA LEU A 399 -73.56 5.95 13.17
C LEU A 399 -72.40 6.76 13.81
N MET A 400 -72.62 7.37 14.96
CA MET A 400 -71.57 8.13 15.65
C MET A 400 -70.42 7.23 16.13
N ALA A 401 -70.70 5.99 16.55
CA ALA A 401 -69.65 5.04 16.90
C ALA A 401 -68.82 4.64 15.68
N ASP A 402 -69.47 4.42 14.53
CA ASP A 402 -68.81 4.09 13.28
C ASP A 402 -67.94 5.24 12.76
N VAL A 403 -68.43 6.48 12.83
CA VAL A 403 -67.67 7.69 12.47
C VAL A 403 -66.43 7.85 13.35
N ILE A 404 -66.58 7.75 14.68
CA ILE A 404 -65.43 7.87 15.60
C ILE A 404 -64.42 6.74 15.34
N ARG A 405 -64.89 5.51 15.15
CA ARG A 405 -64.01 4.37 14.83
C ARG A 405 -63.28 4.57 13.51
N GLY A 406 -63.96 5.06 12.47
CA GLY A 406 -63.35 5.36 11.18
C GLY A 406 -62.27 6.43 11.30
N LEU A 407 -62.54 7.52 12.02
CA LEU A 407 -61.55 8.56 12.29
C LEU A 407 -60.36 8.05 13.12
N GLN A 408 -60.60 7.22 14.14
CA GLN A 408 -59.53 6.58 14.92
C GLN A 408 -58.66 5.66 14.05
N GLN A 409 -59.27 4.89 13.15
CA GLN A 409 -58.54 4.06 12.19
C GLN A 409 -57.71 4.91 11.23
N GLN A 410 -58.27 6.02 10.72
CA GLN A 410 -57.53 6.94 9.85
C GLN A 410 -56.32 7.55 10.57
N VAL A 411 -56.49 8.02 11.81
CA VAL A 411 -55.39 8.52 12.65
C VAL A 411 -54.33 7.42 12.85
N GLN A 412 -54.74 6.17 13.14
CA GLN A 412 -53.80 5.07 13.31
C GLN A 412 -53.06 4.68 12.03
N VAL A 413 -53.74 4.67 10.88
CA VAL A 413 -53.09 4.44 9.58
C VAL A 413 -52.06 5.53 9.32
N ASN A 414 -52.39 6.79 9.58
CA ASN A 414 -51.45 7.91 9.42
C ASN A 414 -50.25 7.79 10.38
N PHE A 415 -50.46 7.37 11.64
CA PHE A 415 -49.37 7.04 12.56
C PHE A 415 -48.46 5.94 11.99
N SER A 416 -49.05 4.84 11.50
CA SER A 416 -48.27 3.74 10.96
C SER A 416 -47.43 4.15 9.74
N LYS A 417 -47.98 5.00 8.87
CA LYS A 417 -47.27 5.59 7.73
C LYS A 417 -46.13 6.48 8.19
N ASN A 418 -46.39 7.41 9.11
CA ASN A 418 -45.37 8.30 9.67
C ASN A 418 -44.22 7.49 10.31
N ILE A 419 -44.53 6.46 11.11
CA ILE A 419 -43.53 5.56 11.69
C ILE A 419 -42.71 4.84 10.60
N SER A 420 -43.37 4.36 9.53
CA SER A 420 -42.65 3.70 8.42
C SER A 420 -41.73 4.65 7.66
N GLU A 421 -42.18 5.89 7.43
CA GLU A 421 -41.38 6.92 6.76
C GLU A 421 -40.19 7.36 7.62
N ARG A 422 -40.38 7.53 8.94
CA ARG A 422 -39.28 7.84 9.87
C ARG A 422 -38.23 6.73 9.87
N LYS A 423 -38.66 5.47 9.93
CA LYS A 423 -37.73 4.32 9.84
C LYS A 423 -36.92 4.30 8.55
N LEU A 424 -37.55 4.61 7.40
CA LEU A 424 -36.84 4.69 6.12
C LEU A 424 -35.83 5.83 6.13
N LEU A 425 -36.21 7.01 6.61
CA LEU A 425 -35.30 8.15 6.74
C LEU A 425 -34.12 7.86 7.68
N ASP A 426 -34.35 7.14 8.77
CA ASP A 426 -33.28 6.73 9.68
C ASP A 426 -32.29 5.78 9.00
N LEU A 427 -32.78 4.83 8.19
CA LEU A 427 -31.92 3.95 7.39
C LEU A 427 -31.08 4.76 6.39
N GLU A 428 -31.70 5.66 5.63
CA GLU A 428 -30.98 6.51 4.68
C GLU A 428 -29.94 7.43 5.37
N LYS A 429 -30.29 8.02 6.51
CA LYS A 429 -29.34 8.82 7.31
C LYS A 429 -28.15 7.96 7.76
N ASN A 430 -28.40 6.74 8.22
CA ASN A 430 -27.35 5.81 8.65
C ASN A 430 -26.45 5.40 7.47
N GLU A 431 -27.00 5.21 6.27
CA GLU A 431 -26.22 4.93 5.05
C GLU A 431 -25.29 6.10 4.71
N ILE A 432 -25.80 7.34 4.76
CA ILE A 432 -24.97 8.52 4.51
C ILE A 432 -23.89 8.66 5.59
N GLN A 433 -24.23 8.46 6.85
CA GLN A 433 -23.25 8.46 7.94
C GLN A 433 -22.15 7.41 7.74
N ARG A 434 -22.49 6.21 7.28
CA ARG A 434 -21.49 5.19 6.93
C ARG A 434 -20.60 5.67 5.78
N SER A 435 -21.17 6.24 4.73
CA SER A 435 -20.39 6.79 3.61
C SER A 435 -19.48 7.95 4.03
N ILE A 436 -19.86 8.76 5.02
CA ILE A 436 -19.00 9.80 5.62
C ILE A 436 -17.84 9.16 6.40
N ILE A 437 -18.10 8.08 7.14
CA ILE A 437 -17.06 7.34 7.86
C ILE A 437 -16.09 6.68 6.88
N GLU A 438 -16.59 6.04 5.83
CA GLU A 438 -15.78 5.40 4.78
C GLU A 438 -14.88 6.42 4.08
N THR A 439 -15.45 7.55 3.63
CA THR A 439 -14.64 8.63 3.03
C THR A 439 -13.59 9.14 4.00
N ARG A 440 -13.92 9.33 5.29
CA ARG A 440 -12.93 9.69 6.32
C ARG A 440 -11.84 8.63 6.51
N GLU A 441 -12.16 7.35 6.47
CA GLU A 441 -11.16 6.28 6.58
C GLU A 441 -10.22 6.27 5.37
N GLU A 442 -10.76 6.48 4.16
CA GLU A 442 -9.97 6.64 2.93
C GLU A 442 -9.01 7.84 3.01
N MET A 443 -9.50 8.98 3.53
CA MET A 443 -8.66 10.16 3.84
C MET A 443 -7.48 9.78 4.74
N GLU A 444 -7.77 9.15 5.87
CA GLU A 444 -6.76 8.80 6.87
C GLU A 444 -5.76 7.77 6.32
N GLN A 445 -6.19 6.85 5.44
CA GLN A 445 -5.30 5.90 4.77
C GLN A 445 -4.36 6.62 3.79
N LEU A 446 -4.88 7.51 2.95
CA LEU A 446 -4.07 8.27 2.00
C LEU A 446 -3.07 9.17 2.72
N GLU A 447 -3.47 9.84 3.80
CA GLU A 447 -2.55 10.63 4.63
C GLU A 447 -1.44 9.78 5.25
N LYS A 448 -1.75 8.55 5.71
CA LYS A 448 -0.75 7.61 6.24
C LYS A 448 0.23 7.17 5.14
N GLU A 449 -0.26 6.81 3.97
CA GLU A 449 0.60 6.44 2.84
C GLU A 449 1.51 7.59 2.41
N GLU A 450 0.97 8.81 2.34
CA GLU A 450 1.75 10.01 2.03
C GLU A 450 2.78 10.31 3.11
N ALA A 451 2.43 10.17 4.39
CA ALA A 451 3.37 10.32 5.49
C ALA A 451 4.49 9.26 5.43
N GLU A 452 4.18 8.02 5.08
CA GLU A 452 5.19 6.99 4.85
C GLU A 452 6.08 7.28 3.63
N ARG A 453 5.49 7.74 2.51
CA ARG A 453 6.25 8.17 1.33
C ARG A 453 7.19 9.31 1.68
N ARG A 454 6.72 10.32 2.43
CA ARG A 454 7.55 11.42 2.95
C ARG A 454 8.66 10.93 3.87
N ARG A 455 8.38 9.99 4.78
CA ARG A 455 9.41 9.38 5.65
C ARG A 455 10.47 8.64 4.83
N LYS A 456 10.06 7.80 3.87
CA LYS A 456 10.97 7.08 2.98
C LYS A 456 11.81 8.05 2.16
N HIS A 457 11.18 9.08 1.60
CA HIS A 457 11.88 10.12 0.85
C HIS A 457 12.89 10.84 1.74
N SER A 458 12.47 11.34 2.91
CA SER A 458 13.36 11.99 3.90
C SER A 458 14.53 11.11 4.34
N ILE A 459 14.32 9.80 4.54
CA ILE A 459 15.41 8.85 4.84
C ILE A 459 16.39 8.76 3.66
N ILE A 460 15.90 8.69 2.42
CA ILE A 460 16.73 8.64 1.22
C ILE A 460 17.51 9.97 1.06
N THR A 461 16.85 11.12 1.24
CA THR A 461 17.50 12.44 1.16
C THR A 461 18.55 12.62 2.27
N ALA A 462 18.25 12.15 3.49
CA ALA A 462 19.21 12.16 4.59
C ALA A 462 20.39 11.20 4.35
N HIS A 463 20.13 10.05 3.71
CA HIS A 463 21.16 9.09 3.34
C HIS A 463 22.07 9.64 2.23
N SER A 464 21.51 10.27 1.21
CA SER A 464 22.29 10.93 0.16
C SER A 464 23.11 12.08 0.72
N GLN A 465 22.55 12.93 1.59
CA GLN A 465 23.30 13.99 2.28
C GLN A 465 24.43 13.42 3.19
N CYS A 466 24.22 12.26 3.82
CA CYS A 466 25.25 11.59 4.61
C CYS A 466 26.36 10.98 3.72
N GLU A 467 26.02 10.43 2.55
CA GLU A 467 27.00 9.97 1.55
C GLU A 467 27.87 11.12 1.01
N TYR A 468 27.38 12.35 0.92
CA TYR A 468 28.20 13.52 0.61
C TYR A 468 29.09 13.99 1.78
N CYS A 469 28.78 13.59 3.02
CA CYS A 469 29.57 13.90 4.21
C CYS A 469 30.64 12.83 4.54
N GLN A 470 30.50 11.61 3.99
CA GLN A 470 31.48 10.51 4.12
C GLN A 470 32.85 10.76 3.44
N PRO A 471 32.97 11.46 2.30
CA PRO A 471 34.26 11.83 1.73
C PRO A 471 35.10 12.67 2.69
N SER A 472 34.48 13.53 3.51
CA SER A 472 35.19 14.36 4.49
C SER A 472 35.84 13.52 5.59
N THR A 473 35.14 12.52 6.12
CA THR A 473 35.70 11.62 7.16
C THR A 473 36.74 10.65 6.60
N ARG A 474 36.57 10.16 5.38
CA ARG A 474 37.57 9.32 4.69
C ARG A 474 38.83 10.12 4.30
N MET A 475 38.67 11.32 3.75
CA MET A 475 39.80 12.21 3.44
C MET A 475 40.55 12.64 4.71
N MET A 476 39.84 12.89 5.82
CA MET A 476 40.48 13.20 7.11
C MET A 476 41.27 11.99 7.65
N HIS A 477 40.76 10.76 7.47
CA HIS A 477 41.49 9.55 7.83
C HIS A 477 42.70 9.28 6.93
N GLU A 478 42.56 9.43 5.62
CA GLU A 478 43.67 9.27 4.66
C GLU A 478 44.75 10.34 4.87
N ALA A 479 44.36 11.60 5.12
CA ALA A 479 45.29 12.67 5.45
C ALA A 479 46.01 12.43 6.79
N ALA A 480 45.36 11.80 7.76
CA ALA A 480 45.98 11.42 9.03
C ALA A 480 47.01 10.28 8.83
N ILE A 481 46.73 9.31 7.96
CA ILE A 481 47.66 8.23 7.60
C ILE A 481 48.89 8.80 6.88
N LEU A 482 48.69 9.63 5.87
CA LEU A 482 49.78 10.30 5.13
C LEU A 482 50.67 11.19 6.02
N ARG A 483 50.09 11.84 7.05
CA ARG A 483 50.87 12.58 8.04
C ARG A 483 51.72 11.66 8.90
N ARG A 484 51.22 10.47 9.24
CA ARG A 484 51.93 9.48 10.02
C ARG A 484 53.10 8.88 9.23
N ASP A 485 52.88 8.57 7.96
CA ASP A 485 53.91 8.04 7.07
C ASP A 485 55.05 9.05 6.85
N ARG A 486 54.73 10.33 6.65
CA ARG A 486 55.75 11.39 6.57
C ARG A 486 56.57 11.52 7.85
N GLN A 487 55.93 11.45 9.01
CA GLN A 487 56.64 11.49 10.30
C GLN A 487 57.55 10.26 10.48
N GLU A 488 57.15 9.09 9.99
CA GLU A 488 57.99 7.89 10.00
C GLU A 488 59.16 7.99 9.01
N GLU A 489 58.96 8.57 7.84
CA GLU A 489 60.03 8.84 6.88
C GLU A 489 61.03 9.87 7.42
N GLU A 490 60.55 10.95 8.05
CA GLU A 490 61.40 11.93 8.72
C GLU A 490 62.22 11.30 9.84
N ARG A 491 61.62 10.41 10.64
CA ARG A 491 62.35 9.63 11.66
C ARG A 491 63.42 8.74 11.06
N LYS A 492 63.12 8.03 9.97
CA LYS A 492 64.10 7.19 9.26
C LYS A 492 65.24 8.03 8.67
N LEU A 493 64.93 9.22 8.15
CA LEU A 493 65.94 10.17 7.66
C LEU A 493 66.82 10.71 8.79
N GLU A 494 66.24 11.02 9.96
CA GLU A 494 66.99 11.42 11.14
C GLU A 494 67.87 10.30 11.68
N GLU A 495 67.37 9.06 11.73
CA GLU A 495 68.15 7.88 12.09
C GLU A 495 69.31 7.67 11.12
N HIS A 496 69.07 7.81 9.81
CA HIS A 496 70.11 7.71 8.80
C HIS A 496 71.14 8.85 8.92
N ARG A 497 70.73 10.08 9.30
CA ARG A 497 71.67 11.17 9.58
C ARG A 497 72.53 10.87 10.81
N ARG A 498 71.93 10.34 11.88
CA ARG A 498 72.68 9.89 13.08
C ARG A 498 73.61 8.72 12.78
N GLU A 499 73.24 7.83 11.86
CA GLU A 499 74.11 6.76 11.37
C GLU A 499 75.32 7.33 10.61
N ILE A 500 75.09 8.31 9.72
CA ILE A 500 76.16 9.02 9.02
C ILE A 500 77.07 9.75 10.02
N GLU A 501 76.52 10.48 10.98
CA GLU A 501 77.30 11.18 12.01
C GLU A 501 78.10 10.19 12.89
N ARG A 502 77.55 9.02 13.22
CA ARG A 502 78.28 7.94 13.91
C ARG A 502 79.42 7.40 13.06
N ILE A 503 79.20 7.18 11.77
CA ILE A 503 80.23 6.75 10.82
C ILE A 503 81.29 7.83 10.66
N GLU A 504 80.91 9.10 10.59
CA GLU A 504 81.82 10.24 10.54
C GLU A 504 82.65 10.37 11.82
N GLN A 505 82.05 10.16 13.01
CA GLN A 505 82.77 10.13 14.29
C GLN A 505 83.71 8.92 14.38
N GLN A 506 83.31 7.74 13.89
CA GLN A 506 84.17 6.57 13.81
C GLN A 506 85.30 6.76 12.78
N MET A 507 85.03 7.43 11.65
CA MET A 507 86.04 7.85 10.69
C MET A 507 87.01 8.89 11.28
N GLN A 508 86.52 9.82 12.10
CA GLN A 508 87.34 10.80 12.82
C GLN A 508 88.19 10.16 13.93
N GLN A 509 87.75 9.06 14.54
CA GLN A 509 88.55 8.30 15.51
C GLN A 509 89.60 7.41 14.83
N LEU A 510 89.29 6.85 13.65
CA LEU A 510 90.23 6.03 12.88
C LEU A 510 91.28 6.87 12.16
N TRP A 511 90.96 8.12 11.79
CA TRP A 511 91.87 9.04 11.12
C TRP A 511 92.22 10.21 12.06
N GLY A 512 93.38 10.11 12.73
CA GLY A 512 93.94 11.19 13.55
C GLY A 512 94.17 12.51 12.78
N PRO A 513 94.71 13.58 13.43
CA PRO A 513 94.56 14.99 13.03
C PRO A 513 95.16 15.45 11.68
N GLN A 514 95.54 14.55 10.79
CA GLN A 514 96.30 14.85 9.56
C GLN A 514 95.52 14.56 8.27
N TYR A 515 94.22 14.26 8.35
CA TYR A 515 93.41 14.02 7.15
C TYR A 515 92.58 15.25 6.74
N ALA A 516 92.95 15.88 5.62
CA ALA A 516 92.16 16.91 4.94
C ALA A 516 91.36 16.27 3.79
N PRO A 517 90.01 16.28 3.83
CA PRO A 517 89.20 15.74 2.75
C PRO A 517 89.49 16.47 1.43
N PRO A 518 89.67 15.77 0.30
CA PRO A 518 89.81 16.41 -1.00
C PRO A 518 88.54 17.20 -1.32
N ARG A 519 88.65 18.54 -1.39
CA ARG A 519 87.58 19.40 -1.88
C ARG A 519 87.37 19.11 -3.36
N TYR A 520 86.42 18.25 -3.71
CA TYR A 520 85.92 18.14 -5.08
C TYR A 520 85.00 19.33 -5.39
N GLY A 521 85.60 20.53 -5.44
CA GLY A 521 84.97 21.73 -5.97
C GLY A 521 85.28 21.84 -7.46
N ARG A 522 84.24 21.87 -8.30
CA ARG A 522 84.34 22.31 -9.70
C ARG A 522 84.99 23.70 -9.71
N LYS A 523 86.20 23.82 -10.26
CA LYS A 523 86.77 25.13 -10.62
C LYS A 523 85.83 25.77 -11.65
N ARG A 524 85.22 26.90 -11.29
CA ARG A 524 84.61 27.82 -12.26
C ARG A 524 85.76 28.37 -13.12
N PHE A 525 85.94 27.81 -14.31
CA PHE A 525 86.63 28.51 -15.37
C PHE A 525 85.61 29.42 -16.05
N ALA A 526 85.90 30.72 -16.11
CA ALA A 526 85.22 31.62 -17.01
C ALA A 526 85.84 31.41 -18.40
N TRP A 527 85.17 30.62 -19.24
CA TRP A 527 85.10 30.70 -20.70
C TRP A 527 83.86 29.92 -21.14
#